data_AF-A0A202E2L5-F1
#
_entry.id   AF-A0A202E2L5-F1
#
_cell.length_a   1.000
_cell.length_b   1.000
_cell.length_c   1.000
_cell.angle_alpha   90.00
_cell.angle_beta   90.00
_cell.angle_gamma   90.00
#
_symmetry.space_group_name_H-M   'P 1'
#
loop_
_entity.id
_entity.type
_entity.pdbx_description
1 polymer ?
#
loop_
_entity_poly.entity_id
_entity_poly.type
_entity_poly.pdbx_seq_one_letter_code
_entity_poly.pdbx_strand_id
1 'polypeptide(L)'
;MSDLSICEAYGKPFVRCRYNAHHQKYCRRPACVRRCKQARQRTSHNRRYHEDEDYRERKRQKSREYMRVRRGKEKAAKEDAIEINPIDTLTGVVAQLTDEEDPMTVRERLRSYSARGRQLSHICSITGPATVG
;
A
#
# COMPACT_ATOMS: atom_id res chain seq x y z
N MET A 1 -51.85 16.45 -15.65
CA MET A 1 -51.19 16.55 -14.33
C MET A 1 -50.13 15.45 -14.28
N SER A 2 -48.87 15.80 -14.03
CA SER A 2 -47.79 14.81 -13.93
C SER A 2 -47.85 14.14 -12.55
N ASP A 3 -48.04 12.82 -12.50
CA ASP A 3 -48.01 12.05 -11.25
C ASP A 3 -46.60 12.07 -10.65
N LEU A 4 -46.38 13.07 -9.79
CA LEU A 4 -45.18 13.19 -8.97
C LEU A 4 -45.22 12.12 -7.88
N SER A 5 -44.12 11.40 -7.72
CA SER A 5 -43.97 10.36 -6.70
C SER A 5 -42.64 10.49 -5.99
N ILE A 6 -42.58 10.03 -4.73
CA ILE A 6 -41.38 10.11 -3.90
C ILE A 6 -40.56 8.83 -4.06
N CYS A 7 -39.26 8.98 -4.30
CA CYS A 7 -38.35 7.85 -4.40
C CYS A 7 -38.05 7.27 -3.02
N GLU A 8 -38.36 5.99 -2.78
CA GLU A 8 -38.10 5.32 -1.49
C GLU A 8 -36.61 5.30 -1.08
N ALA A 9 -35.67 5.38 -2.05
CA ALA A 9 -34.24 5.32 -1.76
C ALA A 9 -33.59 6.69 -1.44
N TYR A 10 -34.20 7.81 -1.87
CA TYR A 10 -33.60 9.16 -1.73
C TYR A 10 -34.56 10.23 -1.20
N GLY A 11 -35.85 9.92 -1.07
CA GLY A 11 -36.88 10.88 -0.65
C GLY A 11 -37.16 11.98 -1.68
N LYS A 12 -36.53 11.96 -2.86
CA LYS A 12 -36.69 13.01 -3.87
C LYS A 12 -37.90 12.74 -4.77
N PRO A 13 -38.64 13.78 -5.17
CA PRO A 13 -39.71 13.63 -6.14
C PRO A 13 -39.14 13.22 -7.51
N PHE A 14 -39.89 12.39 -8.21
CA PHE A 14 -39.63 11.98 -9.58
C PHE A 14 -40.95 11.77 -10.32
N VAL A 15 -40.90 11.92 -11.65
CA VAL A 15 -42.03 11.62 -12.52
C VAL A 15 -42.05 10.12 -12.81
N ARG A 16 -43.17 9.46 -12.49
CA ARG A 16 -43.37 8.05 -12.83
C ARG A 16 -43.47 7.88 -14.35
N CYS A 17 -42.95 6.77 -14.85
CA CYS A 17 -43.18 6.35 -16.22
C CYS A 17 -44.67 5.99 -16.37
N ARG A 18 -45.37 6.59 -17.35
CA ARG A 18 -46.79 6.34 -17.59
C ARG A 18 -47.11 4.86 -17.78
N TYR A 19 -46.24 4.12 -18.47
CA TYR A 19 -46.43 2.69 -18.77
C TYR A 19 -46.04 1.75 -17.64
N ASN A 20 -45.42 2.25 -16.56
CA ASN A 20 -44.93 1.43 -15.46
C ASN A 20 -45.13 2.11 -14.09
N ALA A 21 -46.22 2.88 -13.96
CA ALA A 21 -46.43 3.72 -12.79
C ALA A 21 -46.56 2.88 -11.50
N HIS A 22 -47.25 1.75 -11.58
CA HIS A 22 -47.56 0.90 -10.43
C HIS A 22 -46.34 0.14 -9.86
N HIS A 23 -45.34 -0.20 -10.69
CA HIS A 23 -44.14 -0.90 -10.20
C HIS A 23 -42.95 0.04 -9.93
N GLN A 24 -43.05 1.33 -10.29
CA GLN A 24 -41.94 2.27 -10.15
C GLN A 24 -41.87 2.88 -8.73
N LYS A 25 -41.13 2.19 -7.84
CA LYS A 25 -40.83 2.62 -6.46
C LYS A 25 -39.62 3.58 -6.35
N TYR A 26 -38.72 3.54 -7.32
CA TYR A 26 -37.46 4.29 -7.30
C TYR A 26 -37.33 5.25 -8.48
N CYS A 27 -36.62 6.35 -8.27
CA CYS A 27 -36.26 7.26 -9.36
C CYS A 27 -35.19 6.64 -10.27
N ARG A 28 -35.16 7.06 -11.54
CA ARG A 28 -34.21 6.57 -12.55
C ARG A 28 -32.86 7.28 -12.53
N ARG A 29 -32.61 8.16 -11.55
CA ARG A 29 -31.34 8.87 -11.44
C ARG A 29 -30.20 7.86 -11.31
N PRO A 30 -29.06 8.02 -12.02
CA PRO A 30 -27.99 7.02 -12.02
C PRO A 30 -27.45 6.65 -10.62
N ALA A 31 -27.34 7.62 -9.72
CA ALA A 31 -26.98 7.37 -8.33
C ALA A 31 -27.99 6.45 -7.62
N CYS A 32 -29.28 6.62 -7.89
CA CYS A 32 -30.33 5.80 -7.31
C CYS A 32 -30.30 4.37 -7.80
N VAL A 33 -30.19 4.20 -9.12
CA VAL A 33 -30.07 2.87 -9.73
C VAL A 33 -28.85 2.13 -9.17
N ARG A 34 -27.69 2.80 -9.04
CA ARG A 34 -26.47 2.21 -8.46
C ARG A 34 -26.68 1.77 -7.01
N ARG A 35 -27.26 2.62 -6.16
CA ARG A 35 -27.52 2.30 -4.75
C ARG A 35 -28.49 1.13 -4.60
N CYS A 36 -29.59 1.13 -5.35
CA CYS A 36 -30.56 0.03 -5.34
C CYS A 36 -29.96 -1.29 -5.87
N LYS A 37 -29.06 -1.21 -6.87
CA LYS A 37 -28.30 -2.39 -7.35
C LYS A 37 -27.38 -2.92 -6.26
N GLN A 38 -26.62 -2.06 -5.59
CA GLN A 38 -25.75 -2.44 -4.48
C GLN A 38 -26.53 -3.06 -3.32
N ALA A 39 -27.68 -2.47 -2.94
CA ALA A 39 -28.53 -3.03 -1.90
C ALA A 39 -29.01 -4.44 -2.25
N ARG A 40 -29.51 -4.65 -3.48
CA ARG A 40 -29.91 -5.98 -3.97
C ARG A 40 -28.75 -6.98 -3.96
N GLN A 41 -27.56 -6.54 -4.38
CA GLN A 41 -26.36 -7.38 -4.34
C GLN A 41 -25.98 -7.75 -2.90
N ARG A 42 -26.06 -6.82 -1.94
CA ARG A 42 -25.82 -7.09 -0.52
C ARG A 42 -26.81 -8.12 0.03
N THR A 43 -28.10 -7.92 -0.21
CA THR A 43 -29.14 -8.88 0.22
C THR A 43 -28.91 -10.26 -0.39
N SER A 44 -28.68 -10.33 -1.71
CA SER A 44 -28.41 -11.60 -2.39
C SER A 44 -27.11 -12.25 -1.92
N HIS A 45 -26.06 -11.46 -1.67
CA HIS A 45 -24.80 -11.97 -1.16
C HIS A 45 -24.97 -12.55 0.23
N ASN A 46 -25.61 -11.79 1.13
CA ASN A 46 -25.81 -12.19 2.52
C ASN A 46 -26.64 -13.48 2.58
N ARG A 47 -27.74 -13.52 1.83
CA ARG A 47 -28.59 -14.70 1.71
C ARG A 47 -27.79 -15.93 1.27
N ARG A 48 -27.09 -15.85 0.13
CA ARG A 48 -26.28 -16.97 -0.37
C ARG A 48 -25.15 -17.36 0.57
N TYR A 49 -24.54 -16.41 1.27
CA TYR A 49 -23.47 -16.71 2.22
C TYR A 49 -23.95 -17.54 3.41
N HIS A 50 -25.21 -17.36 3.83
CA HIS A 50 -25.82 -18.12 4.92
C HIS A 50 -26.46 -19.43 4.47
N GLU A 51 -27.08 -19.46 3.29
CA GLU A 51 -27.85 -20.61 2.79
C GLU A 51 -27.01 -21.61 1.97
N ASP A 52 -25.93 -21.17 1.32
CA ASP A 52 -25.14 -21.98 0.38
C ASP A 52 -23.70 -22.15 0.90
N GLU A 53 -23.40 -23.36 1.36
CA GLU A 53 -22.10 -23.71 1.92
C GLU A 53 -20.97 -23.66 0.89
N ASP A 54 -21.22 -24.14 -0.34
CA ASP A 54 -20.24 -24.11 -1.43
C ASP A 54 -19.92 -22.67 -1.85
N TYR A 55 -20.92 -21.79 -1.85
CA TYR A 55 -20.71 -20.35 -2.08
C TYR A 55 -19.83 -19.74 -1.00
N ARG A 56 -20.09 -20.07 0.26
CA ARG A 56 -19.33 -19.59 1.42
C ARG A 56 -17.88 -20.05 1.37
N GLU A 57 -17.62 -21.32 1.07
CA GLU A 57 -16.26 -21.85 1.02
C GLU A 57 -15.46 -21.27 -0.15
N ARG A 58 -16.07 -21.14 -1.35
CA ARG A 58 -15.43 -20.43 -2.48
C ARG A 58 -15.02 -19.00 -2.14
N LYS A 59 -15.85 -18.27 -1.38
CA LYS A 59 -15.51 -16.92 -0.90
C LYS A 59 -14.33 -16.92 0.07
N ARG A 60 -14.30 -17.88 1.01
CA ARG A 60 -13.18 -18.05 1.95
C ARG A 60 -11.89 -18.39 1.22
N GLN A 61 -11.93 -19.32 0.27
CA GLN A 61 -10.77 -19.70 -0.54
C GLN A 61 -10.20 -18.50 -1.30
N LYS A 62 -11.05 -17.73 -1.98
CA LYS A 62 -10.64 -16.51 -2.68
C LYS A 62 -10.02 -15.47 -1.73
N SER A 63 -10.57 -15.32 -0.53
CA SER A 63 -10.02 -14.42 0.50
C SER A 63 -8.64 -14.88 0.98
N ARG A 64 -8.45 -16.18 1.19
CA ARG A 64 -7.15 -16.77 1.58
C ARG A 64 -6.11 -16.54 0.49
N GLU A 65 -6.48 -16.75 -0.77
CA GLU A 65 -5.61 -16.52 -1.92
C GLU A 65 -5.20 -15.04 -2.03
N TYR A 66 -6.16 -14.12 -1.93
CA TYR A 66 -5.87 -12.69 -1.92
C TYR A 66 -4.89 -12.30 -0.80
N MET A 67 -5.13 -12.78 0.42
CA MET A 67 -4.24 -12.52 1.55
C MET A 67 -2.86 -13.14 1.36
N ARG A 68 -2.76 -14.31 0.73
CA ARG A 68 -1.47 -14.94 0.38
C ARG A 68 -0.69 -14.04 -0.59
N VAL A 69 -1.32 -13.58 -1.66
CA VAL A 69 -0.70 -12.68 -2.64
C VAL A 69 -0.28 -11.36 -1.98
N ARG A 70 -1.16 -10.77 -1.16
CA ARG A 70 -0.88 -9.52 -0.44
C ARG A 70 0.33 -9.66 0.49
N ARG A 71 0.37 -10.72 1.31
CA ARG A 71 1.50 -11.02 2.20
C ARG A 71 2.79 -11.28 1.42
N GLY A 72 2.73 -11.94 0.27
CA GLY A 72 3.89 -12.13 -0.61
C GLY A 72 4.46 -10.80 -1.09
N LYS A 73 3.60 -9.87 -1.52
CA LYS A 73 4.01 -8.51 -1.91
C LYS A 73 4.59 -7.71 -0.74
N GLU A 74 3.95 -7.79 0.44
CA GLU A 74 4.44 -7.14 1.66
C GLU A 74 5.82 -7.69 2.08
N LYS A 75 6.04 -9.00 1.92
CA LYS A 75 7.32 -9.64 2.22
C LYS A 75 8.41 -9.18 1.25
N ALA A 76 8.14 -9.20 -0.05
CA ALA A 76 9.08 -8.71 -1.07
C ALA A 76 9.44 -7.24 -0.82
N ALA A 77 8.44 -6.38 -0.54
CA ALA A 77 8.69 -4.98 -0.22
C ALA A 77 9.52 -4.77 1.06
N LYS A 78 9.44 -5.69 2.04
CA LYS A 78 10.29 -5.65 3.24
C LYS A 78 11.71 -6.12 2.96
N GLU A 79 11.87 -7.14 2.12
CA GLU A 79 13.19 -7.61 1.69
C GLU A 79 13.91 -6.52 0.89
N ASP A 80 13.18 -5.79 0.05
CA ASP A 80 13.71 -4.62 -0.69
C ASP A 80 13.97 -3.41 0.23
N ALA A 81 13.34 -3.33 1.41
CA ALA A 81 13.45 -2.20 2.34
C ALA A 81 14.58 -2.35 3.38
N ILE A 82 15.37 -3.42 3.34
CA ILE A 82 16.64 -3.47 4.09
C ILE A 82 17.69 -2.68 3.29
N GLU A 83 17.46 -1.37 3.17
CA GLU A 83 18.49 -0.44 2.73
C GLU A 83 19.44 -0.27 3.93
N ILE A 84 20.47 -1.10 3.97
CA ILE A 84 21.56 -0.93 4.94
C ILE A 84 22.21 0.41 4.62
N ASN A 85 21.91 1.44 5.40
CA ASN A 85 22.58 2.71 5.27
C ASN A 85 24.06 2.49 5.63
N PRO A 86 24.99 2.60 4.67
CA PRO A 86 26.39 2.30 4.92
C PRO A 86 26.99 3.22 5.99
N ILE A 87 26.42 4.41 6.18
CA ILE A 87 26.83 5.34 7.24
C ILE A 87 26.50 4.78 8.62
N ASP A 88 25.34 4.14 8.79
CA ASP A 88 24.92 3.60 10.09
C ASP A 88 25.79 2.38 10.46
N THR A 89 26.15 1.54 9.48
CA THR A 89 27.10 0.45 9.67
C THR A 89 28.49 0.96 10.06
N LEU A 90 29.02 1.97 9.35
CA LEU A 90 30.31 2.56 9.65
C LEU A 90 30.33 3.26 11.02
N THR A 91 29.22 3.87 11.41
CA THR A 91 29.05 4.49 12.74
C THR A 91 29.18 3.46 13.85
N GLY A 92 28.50 2.31 13.72
CA GLY A 92 28.60 1.22 14.69
C GLY A 92 30.02 0.65 14.78
N VAL A 93 30.70 0.47 13.64
CA VAL A 93 32.09 -0.02 13.61
C VAL A 93 33.05 0.96 14.31
N VAL A 94 32.93 2.27 14.03
CA VAL A 94 33.80 3.28 14.66
C VAL A 94 33.56 3.33 16.17
N ALA A 95 32.29 3.36 16.61
CA ALA A 95 31.95 3.35 18.03
C ALA A 95 32.59 2.17 18.78
N GLN A 96 32.52 0.96 18.21
CA GLN A 96 33.13 -0.24 18.80
C GLN A 96 34.66 -0.19 18.82
N LEU A 97 35.30 0.32 17.76
CA LEU A 97 36.75 0.40 17.68
C LEU A 97 37.35 1.48 18.59
N THR A 98 36.58 2.53 18.88
CA THR A 98 37.04 3.63 19.74
C THR A 98 36.54 3.54 21.17
N ASP A 99 35.66 2.59 21.48
CA ASP A 99 34.94 2.48 22.76
C ASP A 99 34.21 3.80 23.12
N GLU A 100 33.60 4.42 22.11
CA GLU A 100 32.91 5.72 22.25
C GLU A 100 31.42 5.53 22.05
N GLU A 101 30.63 5.90 23.05
CA GLU A 101 29.16 5.87 22.99
C GLU A 101 28.55 7.23 22.62
N ASP A 102 29.31 8.33 22.79
CA ASP A 102 28.83 9.68 22.46
C ASP A 102 28.69 9.87 20.93
N PRO A 103 27.47 10.15 20.43
CA PRO A 103 27.22 10.30 19.00
C PRO A 103 28.03 11.42 18.34
N MET A 104 28.33 12.50 19.08
CA MET A 104 29.08 13.63 18.52
C MET A 104 30.54 13.28 18.31
N THR A 105 31.14 12.61 19.30
CA THR A 105 32.51 12.11 19.24
C THR A 105 32.71 11.07 18.15
N VAL A 106 31.80 10.08 18.03
CA VAL A 106 31.85 9.07 16.96
C VAL A 106 31.77 9.73 15.57
N ARG A 107 30.91 10.75 15.42
CA ARG A 107 30.76 11.48 14.16
C ARG A 107 32.01 12.27 13.78
N GLU A 108 32.70 12.84 14.76
CA GLU A 108 33.99 13.50 14.54
C GLU A 108 35.08 12.51 14.12
N ARG A 109 35.14 11.34 14.77
CA ARG A 109 36.05 10.25 14.38
C ARG A 109 35.80 9.79 12.94
N LEU A 110 34.54 9.60 12.56
CA LEU A 110 34.16 9.27 11.18
C LEU A 110 34.64 10.31 10.16
N ARG A 111 34.49 11.61 10.46
CA ARG A 111 34.99 12.69 9.58
C ARG A 111 36.51 12.64 9.44
N SER A 112 37.22 12.40 10.54
CA SER A 112 38.68 12.27 10.55
C SER A 112 39.16 11.05 9.73
N TYR A 113 38.53 9.88 9.90
CA TYR A 113 38.82 8.70 9.10
C TYR A 113 38.52 8.93 7.61
N SER A 114 37.39 9.56 7.29
CA SER A 114 37.02 9.91 5.91
C SER A 114 38.03 10.86 5.26
N ALA A 115 38.49 11.88 5.99
CA ALA A 115 39.52 12.81 5.51
C ALA A 115 40.85 12.10 5.24
N ARG A 116 41.31 11.24 6.16
CA ARG A 116 42.51 10.42 5.96
C ARG A 116 42.38 9.47 4.77
N GLY A 117 41.24 8.80 4.64
CA GLY A 117 40.95 7.92 3.50
C GLY A 117 41.05 8.66 2.16
N ARG A 118 40.46 9.87 2.07
CA ARG A 118 40.59 10.73 0.87
C ARG A 118 42.05 11.07 0.56
N GLN A 119 42.82 11.47 1.57
CA GLN A 119 44.23 11.81 1.38
C GLN A 119 45.03 10.62 0.85
N LEU A 120 44.84 9.42 1.42
CA LEU A 120 45.51 8.20 0.98
C LEU A 120 45.09 7.77 -0.43
N SER A 121 43.81 7.90 -0.79
CA SER A 121 43.34 7.57 -2.14
C SER A 121 43.94 8.49 -3.21
N HIS A 122 44.15 9.77 -2.89
CA HIS A 122 44.82 10.70 -3.80
C HIS A 122 46.32 10.39 -3.94
N ILE A 123 47.00 9.98 -2.85
CA ILE A 123 48.42 9.62 -2.88
C ILE A 123 48.65 8.34 -3.71
N CYS A 124 47.83 7.30 -3.52
CA CYS A 124 47.92 6.07 -4.32
C CYS A 124 47.59 6.27 -5.81
N SER A 125 46.90 7.36 -6.18
CA SER A 125 46.60 7.68 -7.58
C SER A 125 47.77 8.37 -8.30
N ILE A 126 48.73 8.92 -7.56
CA ILE A 126 49.88 9.67 -8.10
C ILE A 126 51.10 8.75 -8.29
N THR A 127 51.21 7.69 -7.50
CA THR A 127 52.28 6.67 -7.62
C THR A 127 51.80 5.46 -8.42
N GLY A 128 51.47 5.65 -9.69
CA GLY A 128 51.49 4.54 -10.66
C GLY A 128 52.95 4.09 -10.89
N PRO A 129 53.21 2.81 -11.19
CA PRO A 129 54.58 2.33 -11.38
C PRO A 129 55.23 3.07 -12.55
N ALA A 130 56.25 3.87 -12.24
CA ALA A 130 57.21 4.34 -13.23
C ALA A 130 57.96 3.11 -13.73
N THR A 131 57.58 2.62 -14.92
CA THR A 131 58.36 1.65 -15.67
C THR A 131 59.72 2.27 -15.96
N VAL A 132 60.73 1.78 -15.24
CA VAL A 132 62.15 2.02 -15.53
C VAL A 132 62.45 1.36 -16.88
N GLY A 133 62.97 2.16 -17.82
CA GLY A 133 63.46 1.71 -19.13
C GLY A 133 64.85 1.10 -19.08
#